data_AF-A0A348MYZ8-F1
#
_entry.id   AF-A0A348MYZ8-F1
#
_cell.length_a   1.000
_cell.length_b   1.000
_cell.length_c   1.000
_cell.angle_alpha   90.00
_cell.angle_beta   90.00
_cell.angle_gamma   90.00
#
_symmetry.space_group_name_H-M   'P 1'
#
loop_
_entity.id
_entity.type
_entity.pdbx_description
1 polymer ?
#
loop_
_entity_poly.entity_id
_entity_poly.type
_entity_poly.pdbx_seq_one_letter_code
_entity_poly.pdbx_strand_id
1 'polypeptide(L)'
;MRNLNEIIAREANKEDNCTGRYWEGRYKSQALLDETALLSCMMYVDLNPIRAKMCDDLQHSDFTSIQERIEHYKQHKKQSNDTNSPSSKIPQPSSLLPFGL
;
A
#
# COMPACT_ATOMS: atom_id res chain seq x y z
N MET A 1 -3.64 -5.93 16.35
CA MET A 1 -4.72 -5.84 15.35
C MET A 1 -6.14 -5.79 15.92
N ARG A 2 -6.45 -6.37 17.10
CA ARG A 2 -7.83 -6.42 17.64
C ARG A 2 -8.57 -5.07 17.60
N ASN A 3 -7.96 -4.00 18.12
CA ASN A 3 -8.62 -2.70 18.25
C ASN A 3 -9.03 -2.10 16.89
N LEU A 4 -8.18 -2.24 15.86
CA LEU A 4 -8.50 -1.78 14.49
C LEU A 4 -9.58 -2.67 13.86
N ASN A 5 -9.39 -3.98 13.93
CA ASN A 5 -10.26 -4.96 13.29
C ASN A 5 -11.67 -4.94 13.87
N GLU A 6 -11.81 -4.67 15.17
CA GLU A 6 -13.12 -4.63 15.84
C GLU A 6 -13.99 -3.49 15.32
N ILE A 7 -13.42 -2.29 15.14
CA ILE A 7 -14.15 -1.12 14.66
C ILE A 7 -14.69 -1.38 13.25
N ILE A 8 -13.81 -1.85 12.34
CA ILE A 8 -14.20 -2.16 10.96
C ILE A 8 -15.26 -3.26 10.90
N ALA A 9 -15.10 -4.34 11.67
CA ALA A 9 -16.08 -5.43 11.72
C ALA A 9 -17.44 -4.96 12.23
N ARG A 10 -17.47 -4.03 13.20
CA ARG A 10 -18.72 -3.49 13.75
C ARG A 10 -19.45 -2.62 12.74
N GLU A 11 -18.75 -1.72 12.05
CA GLU A 11 -19.36 -0.88 11.02
C GLU A 11 -19.85 -1.69 9.82
N ALA A 12 -19.06 -2.67 9.34
CA ALA A 12 -19.48 -3.53 8.23
C ALA A 12 -20.72 -4.39 8.58
N ASN A 13 -20.74 -5.02 9.75
CA ASN A 13 -21.91 -5.78 10.20
C ASN A 13 -23.16 -4.89 10.34
N LYS A 14 -22.98 -3.64 10.77
CA LYS A 14 -24.07 -2.66 10.89
C LYS A 14 -24.59 -2.23 9.51
N GLU A 15 -23.70 -2.01 8.54
CA GLU A 15 -24.05 -1.70 7.15
C GLU A 15 -24.86 -2.83 6.50
N ASP A 16 -24.43 -4.07 6.70
CA ASP A 16 -25.07 -5.27 6.15
C ASP A 16 -26.27 -5.78 6.98
N ASN A 17 -26.62 -5.08 8.07
CA ASN A 17 -27.65 -5.49 9.03
C ASN A 17 -27.53 -6.95 9.49
N CYS A 18 -26.29 -7.39 9.73
CA CYS A 18 -25.98 -8.77 10.13
C CYS A 18 -25.18 -8.82 11.45
N THR A 19 -25.00 -10.02 11.98
CA THR A 19 -24.17 -10.25 13.18
C THR A 19 -23.24 -11.43 12.94
N GLY A 20 -22.08 -11.43 13.60
CA GLY A 20 -21.14 -12.55 13.52
C GLY A 20 -19.69 -12.14 13.35
N ARG A 21 -18.85 -13.13 13.01
CA ARG A 21 -17.39 -12.96 12.86
C ARG A 21 -17.03 -12.52 11.43
N TYR A 22 -17.08 -11.22 11.17
CA TYR A 22 -16.74 -10.61 9.88
C TYR A 22 -15.42 -11.12 9.25
N TRP A 23 -14.40 -11.31 10.08
CA TRP A 23 -13.05 -11.64 9.62
C TRP A 23 -12.74 -13.13 9.51
N GLU A 24 -13.60 -14.04 10.03
CA GLU A 24 -13.47 -15.52 9.94
C GLU A 24 -12.07 -16.13 10.21
N GLY A 25 -11.21 -15.46 10.99
CA GLY A 25 -9.84 -15.93 11.23
C GLY A 25 -8.89 -15.78 10.02
N ARG A 26 -9.29 -15.05 8.98
CA ARG A 26 -8.51 -14.80 7.75
C ARG A 26 -7.30 -13.88 7.97
N TYR A 27 -7.21 -13.21 9.11
CA TYR A 27 -6.19 -12.20 9.41
C TYR A 27 -5.20 -12.73 10.43
N LYS A 28 -3.92 -12.70 10.05
CA LYS A 28 -2.80 -13.11 10.89
C LYS A 28 -1.71 -12.04 10.80
N SER A 29 -0.97 -11.86 11.90
CA SER A 29 0.22 -11.01 11.91
C SER A 29 1.42 -11.91 11.70
N GLN A 30 2.21 -11.64 10.66
CA GLN A 30 3.46 -12.34 10.37
C GLN A 30 4.59 -11.32 10.40
N ALA A 31 5.66 -11.62 11.14
CA ALA A 31 6.87 -10.81 11.13
C ALA A 31 7.62 -11.04 9.81
N LEU A 32 8.05 -9.96 9.16
CA LEU A 32 8.94 -9.97 8.00
C LEU A 32 10.36 -9.73 8.54
N LEU A 33 11.26 -10.67 8.29
CA LEU A 33 12.56 -10.72 8.98
C LEU A 33 13.71 -10.16 8.15
N ASP A 34 13.47 -9.85 6.89
CA ASP A 34 14.48 -9.35 5.97
C ASP A 34 13.86 -8.38 4.93
N GLU A 35 14.72 -7.62 4.27
CA GLU A 35 14.32 -6.62 3.26
C GLU A 35 13.67 -7.28 2.03
N THR A 36 14.04 -8.52 1.70
CA THR A 36 13.48 -9.25 0.54
C THR A 36 12.02 -9.62 0.82
N ALA A 37 11.72 -10.08 2.04
CA ALA A 37 10.39 -10.37 2.51
C ALA A 37 9.54 -9.09 2.57
N LEU A 38 10.11 -7.98 3.05
CA LEU A 38 9.45 -6.67 3.04
C LEU A 38 9.08 -6.24 1.61
N LEU A 39 10.05 -6.27 0.68
CA LEU A 39 9.83 -5.89 -0.71
C LEU A 39 8.80 -6.80 -1.40
N SER A 40 8.87 -8.10 -1.15
CA SER A 40 7.91 -9.07 -1.68
C SER A 40 6.49 -8.80 -1.18
N CYS A 41 6.34 -8.48 0.11
CA CYS A 41 5.05 -8.12 0.68
C CYS A 41 4.49 -6.82 0.11
N MET A 42 5.35 -5.81 -0.09
CA MET A 42 4.94 -4.57 -0.75
C MET A 42 4.44 -4.83 -2.17
N MET A 43 5.22 -5.56 -2.98
CA MET A 43 4.84 -5.94 -4.35
C MET A 43 3.52 -6.74 -4.38
N TYR A 44 3.34 -7.65 -3.41
CA TYR A 44 2.11 -8.44 -3.31
C TYR A 44 0.88 -7.55 -3.10
N VAL A 45 0.96 -6.57 -2.20
CA VAL A 45 -0.14 -5.63 -1.95
C VAL A 45 -0.39 -4.75 -3.17
N ASP A 46 0.68 -4.20 -3.75
CA ASP A 46 0.63 -3.31 -4.91
C ASP A 46 0.02 -4.00 -6.15
N LEU A 47 0.24 -5.31 -6.32
CA LEU A 47 -0.29 -6.10 -7.45
C LEU A 47 -1.68 -6.71 -7.20
N ASN A 48 -2.23 -6.61 -5.98
CA ASN A 48 -3.52 -7.22 -5.67
C ASN A 48 -4.69 -6.66 -6.50
N PRO A 49 -4.81 -5.33 -6.72
CA PRO A 49 -5.88 -4.79 -7.56
C PRO A 49 -5.82 -5.31 -9.00
N ILE A 50 -4.62 -5.45 -9.58
CA ILE A 50 -4.43 -6.06 -10.90
C ILE A 50 -4.88 -7.53 -10.89
N ARG A 51 -4.45 -8.29 -9.87
CA ARG A 51 -4.83 -9.71 -9.73
C ARG A 51 -6.35 -9.88 -9.55
N ALA A 52 -7.00 -8.94 -8.88
CA ALA A 52 -8.44 -8.90 -8.71
C ALA A 52 -9.20 -8.35 -9.94
N LYS A 53 -8.48 -7.97 -11.02
CA LYS A 53 -9.01 -7.34 -12.23
C LYS A 53 -9.75 -6.01 -11.96
N MET A 54 -9.31 -5.27 -10.93
CA MET A 54 -9.83 -3.95 -10.61
C MET A 54 -9.13 -2.84 -11.39
N CYS A 55 -7.88 -3.07 -11.82
CA CYS A 55 -7.11 -2.19 -12.70
C CYS A 55 -6.18 -2.98 -13.61
N ASP A 56 -5.72 -2.37 -14.71
CA ASP A 56 -4.80 -3.01 -15.67
C ASP A 56 -3.32 -2.71 -15.38
N ASP A 57 -3.04 -1.65 -14.60
CA ASP A 57 -1.69 -1.23 -14.26
C ASP A 57 -1.59 -0.59 -12.87
N LEU A 58 -0.36 -0.37 -12.42
CA LEU A 58 -0.05 0.21 -11.10
C LEU A 58 -0.36 1.71 -10.99
N GLN A 59 -0.51 2.42 -12.11
CA GLN A 59 -0.81 3.85 -12.12
C GLN A 59 -2.30 4.10 -11.82
N HIS A 60 -3.15 3.13 -12.17
CA HIS A 60 -4.59 3.13 -11.93
C HIS A 60 -4.99 2.21 -10.77
N SER A 61 -4.04 1.79 -9.94
CA SER A 61 -4.28 1.00 -8.73
C SER A 61 -4.67 1.93 -7.58
N ASP A 62 -5.90 2.43 -7.62
CA ASP A 62 -6.39 3.39 -6.63
C ASP A 62 -6.25 2.86 -5.20
N PHE A 63 -5.96 3.77 -4.27
CA PHE A 63 -5.79 3.47 -2.83
C PHE A 63 -4.59 2.57 -2.50
N THR A 64 -3.57 2.51 -3.36
CA THR A 64 -2.31 1.80 -3.08
C THR A 64 -1.12 2.77 -3.03
N SER A 65 -0.17 2.51 -2.13
CA SER A 65 1.00 3.39 -1.96
C SER A 65 1.91 3.45 -3.19
N ILE A 66 1.86 2.46 -4.08
CA ILE A 66 2.65 2.46 -5.32
C ILE A 66 2.21 3.52 -6.31
N GLN A 67 0.91 3.82 -6.39
CA GLN A 67 0.38 4.86 -7.25
C GLN A 67 1.03 6.21 -6.90
N GLU A 68 1.00 6.56 -5.62
CA GLU A 68 1.61 7.78 -5.10
C GLU A 68 3.14 7.81 -5.28
N ARG A 69 3.82 6.68 -5.07
CA ARG A 69 5.27 6.56 -5.34
C ARG A 69 5.61 6.81 -6.81
N ILE A 70 4.81 6.29 -7.74
CA ILE A 70 5.01 6.48 -9.18
C ILE A 70 4.83 7.95 -9.57
N GLU A 71 3.80 8.60 -9.05
CA GLU A 71 3.54 10.02 -9.30
C GLU A 71 4.70 10.89 -8.79
N HIS A 72 5.13 10.65 -7.55
CA HIS A 72 6.27 11.34 -6.95
C HIS A 72 7.55 11.16 -7.77
N TYR A 73 7.83 9.93 -8.22
CA TYR A 73 8.99 9.64 -9.08
C TYR A 73 8.91 10.41 -10.42
N LYS A 74 7.74 10.45 -11.06
CA LYS A 74 7.53 11.19 -12.32
C LYS A 74 7.76 12.69 -12.13
N GLN A 75 7.28 13.26 -11.03
CA GLN A 75 7.47 14.68 -10.70
C GLN A 75 8.94 15.02 -10.49
N HIS A 76 9.67 14.21 -9.70
CA HIS A 76 11.11 14.38 -9.48
C HIS A 76 11.91 14.25 -10.78
N LYS A 77 11.60 13.26 -11.62
CA LYS A 77 12.30 13.05 -12.90
C LYS A 77 12.11 14.24 -13.85
N LYS A 78 10.93 14.88 -13.82
CA LYS A 78 10.68 16.10 -14.60
C LYS A 78 11.56 17.25 -14.14
N GLN A 79 11.70 17.44 -12.82
CA GLN A 79 12.53 18.51 -12.24
C GLN A 79 14.03 18.29 -12.47
N SER A 80 14.51 17.04 -12.41
CA SER A 80 15.93 16.73 -12.64
C SER A 80 16.37 16.94 -14.09
N ASN A 81 15.46 16.85 -15.06
CA ASN A 81 15.80 17.14 -16.46
C ASN A 81 16.12 18.62 -16.71
N ASP A 82 15.71 19.52 -15.80
CA ASP A 82 15.97 20.96 -15.89
C ASP A 82 17.27 21.38 -15.15
N THR A 83 17.88 20.48 -14.37
CA THR A 83 19.10 20.77 -13.60
C THR A 83 20.09 19.61 -13.69
N ASN A 84 21.27 19.85 -14.30
CA ASN A 84 22.41 18.92 -14.39
C ASN A 84 23.05 18.63 -13.01
N SER A 85 22.28 18.08 -12.07
CA SER A 85 22.75 17.68 -10.73
C SER A 85 22.77 16.16 -10.60
N PRO A 86 23.79 15.59 -9.92
CA PRO A 86 23.98 14.16 -9.84
C PRO A 86 22.87 13.47 -9.04
N SER A 87 22.54 12.25 -9.47
CA SER A 87 21.53 11.32 -8.94
C SER A 87 21.53 11.20 -7.41
N SER A 88 20.77 12.06 -6.73
CA SER A 88 20.41 11.88 -5.33
C SER A 88 19.26 10.87 -5.22
N LYS A 89 19.26 10.07 -4.13
CA LYS A 89 18.16 9.14 -3.85
C LYS A 89 16.86 9.94 -3.72
N ILE A 90 15.83 9.57 -4.50
CA ILE A 90 14.51 10.19 -4.41
C ILE A 90 13.89 9.81 -3.06
N PRO A 91 13.49 10.78 -2.21
CA PRO A 91 12.87 10.48 -0.93
C PRO A 91 11.46 9.87 -1.13
N GLN A 92 10.94 9.19 -0.10
CA GLN A 92 9.54 8.75 -0.13
C GLN A 92 8.59 9.97 -0.06
N PRO A 93 7.38 9.86 -0.65
CA PRO A 93 6.31 10.81 -0.43
C PRO A 93 6.05 11.02 1.07
N SER A 94 5.89 12.27 1.51
CA SER A 94 5.72 12.63 2.93
C SER A 94 4.42 12.14 3.56
N SER A 95 3.43 11.83 2.75
CA SER A 95 2.16 11.19 3.07
C SER A 95 2.30 9.70 3.42
N LEU A 96 3.36 9.05 2.94
CA LEU A 96 3.61 7.63 3.18
C LEU A 96 4.53 7.42 4.37
N LEU A 97 4.29 6.33 5.10
CA LEU A 97 5.22 5.88 6.14
C LEU A 97 6.54 5.41 5.52
N PRO A 98 7.67 5.59 6.25
CA PRO A 98 8.96 5.06 5.81
C PRO A 98 8.95 3.52 5.69
N PHE A 99 9.82 2.99 4.84
CA PHE A 99 10.04 1.54 4.74
C PHE A 99 10.67 0.98 6.01
N GLY A 100 9.93 0.17 6.75
CA GLY A 100 10.38 -0.39 8.02
C GLY A 100 10.37 0.65 9.14
N LEU A 101 9.93 0.22 10.33
CA LEU A 101 10.13 0.95 11.58
C LEU A 101 11.31 0.33 12.32
#